data_AF-A0A975R5U9-F1
#
_entry.id   AF-A0A975R5U9-F1
#
_cell.length_a   1.000
_cell.length_b   1.000
_cell.length_c   1.000
_cell.angle_alpha   90.00
_cell.angle_beta   90.00
_cell.angle_gamma   90.00
#
_symmetry.space_group_name_H-M   'P 1'
#
loop_
_entity.id
_entity.type
_entity.pdbx_description
1 polymer ?
#
loop_
_entity_poly.entity_id
_entity_poly.type
_entity_poly.pdbx_seq_one_letter_code
_entity_poly.pdbx_strand_id
1 'polypeptide(L)' 'MPDRAEPDRDETAEPAGSSPEQRSRRRARLAEVFGDVLPEQTSDDDSTHDGGTSDAWLRRQVPPHHG' A
#
# COMPACT_ATOMS: atom_id res chain seq x y z
N MET A 1 -12.85 23.31 -6.38
CA MET A 1 -12.52 22.18 -5.48
C MET A 1 -11.01 22.20 -5.29
N PRO A 2 -10.46 22.23 -4.07
CA PRO A 2 -9.02 22.05 -3.90
C PRO A 2 -8.66 20.64 -4.37
N ASP A 3 -7.72 20.59 -5.30
CA ASP A 3 -7.07 19.39 -5.80
C ASP A 3 -6.47 18.66 -4.58
N ARG A 4 -7.04 17.51 -4.22
CA ARG A 4 -6.46 16.66 -3.19
C ARG A 4 -5.22 16.06 -3.84
N ALA A 5 -4.07 16.66 -3.58
CA ALA A 5 -2.78 16.06 -3.90
C ALA A 5 -2.81 14.61 -3.37
N GLU A 6 -2.95 13.66 -4.28
CA GLU A 6 -2.69 12.25 -3.99
C GLU A 6 -1.28 12.22 -3.39
N PRO A 7 -1.09 11.68 -2.17
CA PRO A 7 0.25 11.52 -1.65
C PRO A 7 1.00 10.66 -2.66
N ASP A 8 2.15 11.18 -3.08
CA ASP A 8 3.11 10.50 -3.94
C ASP A 8 3.32 9.09 -3.39
N ARG A 9 2.79 8.08 -4.10
CA ARG A 9 2.78 6.68 -3.64
C ARG A 9 4.18 6.05 -3.67
N ASP A 10 5.19 6.85 -4.01
CA ASP A 10 6.61 6.51 -3.98
C ASP A 10 7.21 6.49 -2.54
N GLU A 11 6.43 6.78 -1.49
CA GLU A 11 6.89 6.73 -0.09
C GLU A 11 6.94 5.30 0.51
N THR A 12 7.37 4.32 -0.28
CA THR A 12 7.83 3.00 0.22
C THR A 12 9.31 2.72 -0.04
N ALA A 13 10.04 3.68 -0.63
CA ALA A 13 11.49 3.68 -0.54
C ALA A 13 11.90 3.82 0.95
N GLU A 14 12.63 2.83 1.49
CA GLU A 14 13.22 2.88 2.82
C GLU A 14 13.77 4.29 3.10
N PRO A 15 13.37 4.99 4.18
CA PRO A 15 13.84 6.34 4.38
C PRO A 15 15.35 6.30 4.53
N ALA A 16 16.06 6.90 3.58
CA ALA A 16 17.52 6.89 3.43
C ALA A 16 18.28 7.54 4.62
N GLY A 17 17.60 7.81 5.74
CA GLY A 17 18.12 8.32 7.01
C GLY A 17 17.75 7.51 8.26
N SER A 18 17.22 6.28 8.14
CA SER A 18 16.81 5.46 9.29
C SER A 18 18.01 5.04 10.16
N SER A 19 17.96 5.24 11.49
CA SER A 19 19.00 4.71 12.39
C SER A 19 18.99 3.16 12.40
N PRO A 20 20.09 2.51 12.81
CA PRO A 20 20.15 1.05 12.93
C PRO A 20 19.01 0.46 13.80
N GLU A 21 18.64 1.15 14.88
CA GLU A 21 17.55 0.74 15.78
C GLU A 21 16.19 0.82 15.08
N GLN A 22 15.96 1.85 14.26
CA GLN A 22 14.72 2.02 13.51
C GLN A 22 14.55 0.93 12.46
N ARG A 23 15.63 0.54 11.77
CA ARG A 23 15.63 -0.58 10.82
C ARG A 23 15.35 -1.90 11.53
N SER A 24 15.98 -2.16 12.67
CA SER A 24 15.73 -3.37 13.47
C SER A 24 14.27 -3.44 13.94
N ARG A 25 13.72 -2.32 14.43
CA ARG A 25 12.31 -2.23 14.83
C ARG A 25 11.35 -2.47 13.66
N ARG A 26 11.64 -1.91 12.47
CA ARG A 26 10.83 -2.13 11.26
C ARG A 26 10.85 -3.61 10.85
N ARG A 27 12.04 -4.22 10.82
CA ARG A 27 12.20 -5.66 10.52
C ARG A 27 11.43 -6.54 11.52
N ALA A 28 11.47 -6.22 12.81
CA ALA A 28 10.71 -6.96 13.82
C ALA A 28 9.19 -6.86 13.61
N ARG A 29 8.67 -5.66 13.29
CA ARG A 29 7.24 -5.46 12.97
C ARG A 29 6.83 -6.23 11.72
N LEU A 30 7.68 -6.23 10.69
CA LEU A 30 7.43 -7.01 9.48
C LEU A 30 7.45 -8.51 9.79
N ALA A 31 8.37 -8.97 10.63
CA ALA A 31 8.44 -10.38 11.02
C ALA A 31 7.25 -10.82 11.88
N GLU A 32 6.66 -9.93 12.67
CA GLU A 32 5.42 -10.21 13.41
C GLU A 32 4.23 -10.49 12.47
N VAL A 33 4.19 -9.83 11.31
CA VAL A 33 3.10 -9.98 10.33
C VAL A 33 3.40 -11.07 9.30
N PHE A 34 4.63 -11.13 8.81
CA PHE A 34 5.04 -11.93 7.65
C PHE A 34 6.01 -13.07 7.99
N GLY A 35 6.55 -13.10 9.21
CA GLY A 35 7.66 -14.00 9.58
C GLY A 35 9.02 -13.52 9.08
N ASP A 36 10.06 -14.35 9.26
CA ASP A 36 11.43 -13.97 8.90
C ASP A 36 11.69 -13.92 7.39
N VAL A 37 10.84 -14.58 6.60
CA VAL A 37 10.92 -14.63 5.14
C VAL A 37 9.93 -13.60 4.57
N LEU A 38 10.46 -12.58 3.90
CA LEU A 38 9.66 -11.59 3.19
C LEU A 38 9.24 -12.13 1.82
N PRO A 39 8.05 -11.75 1.32
CA PRO A 39 7.63 -12.11 -0.03
C PRO A 39 8.59 -11.52 -1.08
N GLU A 40 8.85 -12.29 -2.14
CA GLU A 40 9.74 -11.90 -3.25
C GLU A 40 9.08 -10.86 -4.16
N GLN A 41 7.75 -10.87 -4.26
CA GLN A 41 6.96 -9.87 -4.97
C GLN A 41 6.27 -8.93 -3.98
N THR A 42 6.27 -7.63 -4.30
CA THR A 42 5.56 -6.60 -3.55
C THR A 42 4.28 -6.18 -4.29
N SER A 43 3.38 -5.49 -3.61
CA SER A 43 2.06 -5.11 -4.15
C SER A 43 2.14 -4.20 -5.39
N ASP A 44 3.26 -3.51 -5.60
CA ASP A 44 3.48 -2.59 -6.72
C ASP A 44 4.12 -3.26 -7.94
N ASP A 45 4.59 -4.50 -7.83
CA ASP A 45 5.17 -5.26 -8.95
C ASP A 45 4.11 -5.69 -9.99
N ASP A 46 2.84 -5.50 -9.66
CA ASP A 46 1.71 -5.74 -10.56
C ASP A 46 1.64 -4.63 -11.62
N SER A 47 2.36 -4.82 -12.73
CA SER A 47 2.25 -3.97 -13.94
C SER A 47 0.86 -3.99 -14.60
N THR A 48 -0.02 -4.88 -14.14
CA THR A 48 -1.45 -4.94 -14.46
C THR A 48 -2.33 -4.17 -13.47
N HIS A 49 -1.76 -3.29 -12.64
CA HIS A 49 -2.52 -2.32 -11.86
C HIS A 49 -3.22 -1.34 -12.82
N ASP A 50 -4.36 -1.76 -13.39
CA ASP A 50 -5.35 -0.89 -14.00
C ASP A 50 -5.68 0.19 -12.98
N GLY A 51 -5.00 1.34 -13.10
CA GLY A 51 -4.97 2.46 -12.15
C GLY A 51 -6.29 3.22 -11.99
N GLY A 52 -7.42 2.55 -12.20
CA GLY A 52 -8.73 3.04 -11.85
C GLY A 52 -9.47 1.91 -11.16
N THR A 53 -9.87 2.15 -9.92
CA THR A 53 -11.13 1.60 -9.43
C THR A 53 -12.18 1.90 -10.50
N SER A 54 -12.45 0.93 -11.38
CA SER A 54 -13.40 1.13 -12.47
C SER A 54 -14.72 1.53 -11.82
N ASP A 55 -15.41 2.52 -12.38
CA ASP A 55 -16.71 2.97 -11.87
C ASP A 55 -17.69 1.78 -11.73
N ALA A 56 -17.48 0.73 -12.52
CA ALA A 56 -18.17 -0.54 -12.42
C ALA A 56 -17.88 -1.33 -11.12
N TRP A 57 -16.66 -1.31 -10.58
CA TRP A 57 -16.35 -1.92 -9.28
C TRP A 57 -17.00 -1.13 -8.15
N LEU A 58 -16.90 0.21 -8.19
CA LEU A 58 -17.47 1.08 -7.15
C LEU A 58 -19.00 0.94 -7.07
N ARG A 59 -19.68 0.87 -8.22
CA ARG A 59 -21.13 0.63 -8.29
C ARG A 59 -21.54 -0.76 -7.77
N ARG A 60 -20.66 -1.76 -7.87
CA ARG A 60 -20.91 -3.12 -7.33
C ARG A 60 -20.73 -3.21 -5.82
N GLN A 61 -20.00 -2.27 -5.23
CA GLN A 61 -19.80 -2.17 -3.78
C GLN A 61 -20.93 -1.40 -3.07
N VAL A 62 -21.93 -0.88 -3.80
CA VAL A 62 -23.07 -0.17 -3.18
C VAL A 62 -24.00 -1.19 -2.50
N PRO A 63 -24.21 -1.09 -1.17
CA PRO A 63 -25.15 -1.97 -0.46
C PRO A 63 -26.59 -1.85 -0.97
N PRO A 64 -27.37 -2.95 -0.97
CA PRO A 64 -28.71 -3.03 -1.59
C PRO A 64 -29.80 -2.19 -0.91
N HIS A 65 -29.49 -1.56 0.23
CA HIS A 65 -30.42 -0.72 0.99
C HIS A 65 -30.05 0.76 0.96
N HIS A 66 -29.35 1.22 -0.08
CA HIS A 66 -29.31 2.64 -0.42
C HIS A 66 -30.55 3.00 -1.25
N GLY A 67 -31.63 3.26 -0.52
CA GLY A 67 -32.89 3.86 -0.97
C GLY A 67 -33.56 4.52 0.22
#